data_AF-M4DKA2-F1
#
_entry.id   AF-M4DKA2-F1
#
_cell.length_a   1.000
_cell.length_b   1.000
_cell.length_c   1.000
_cell.angle_alpha   90.00
_cell.angle_beta   90.00
_cell.angle_gamma   90.00
#
_symmetry.space_group_name_H-M   'P 1'
#
loop_
_entity.id
_entity.type
_entity.pdbx_description
1 polymer ?
#
loop_
_entity_poly.entity_id
_entity_poly.type
_entity_poly.pdbx_seq_one_letter_code
_entity_poly.pdbx_strand_id
1 'polypeptide(L)'
;MIRLAISLFLFVLFSVTSARSFVTTRPGPVDSFLPKPKLEGAKVCSYTVIIKTSCSSVSYTRDKISVAFGDVYGNEVFVKRLDDPKSRAFERCSSDTYKITGPCMRDVCYLHLLRQGSDGWKPENVKIYGSSIRSVTFYFNLFLPNGVWYGFDVCNGLANGKSSQSSASDKSSQPIIASVAAM
;
A
#
# COMPACT_ATOMS: atom_id res chain seq x y z
N MET A 1 0.89 -33.12 -35.46
CA MET A 1 0.96 -33.03 -33.98
C MET A 1 1.72 -31.81 -33.46
N ILE A 2 2.56 -31.14 -34.27
CA ILE A 2 3.38 -29.99 -33.83
C ILE A 2 2.57 -28.68 -33.69
N ARG A 3 1.49 -28.48 -34.47
CA ARG A 3 0.68 -27.25 -34.43
C ARG A 3 -0.19 -27.09 -33.17
N LEU A 4 -0.59 -28.19 -32.52
CA LEU A 4 -1.32 -28.16 -31.25
C LEU A 4 -0.41 -27.81 -30.05
N ALA A 5 0.87 -28.20 -30.10
CA ALA A 5 1.85 -27.89 -29.05
C ALA A 5 2.19 -26.39 -28.99
N ILE A 6 2.21 -25.71 -30.14
CA ILE A 6 2.50 -24.27 -30.23
C ILE A 6 1.36 -23.44 -29.62
N SER A 7 0.11 -23.88 -29.80
CA SER A 7 -1.05 -23.21 -29.19
C SER A 7 -1.09 -23.36 -27.67
N LEU A 8 -0.60 -24.48 -27.12
CA LEU A 8 -0.51 -24.69 -25.67
C LEU A 8 0.60 -23.84 -25.04
N PHE A 9 1.70 -23.61 -25.78
CA PHE A 9 2.83 -22.81 -25.30
C PHE A 9 2.52 -21.30 -25.24
N LEU A 10 1.65 -20.80 -26.13
CA LEU A 10 1.22 -19.40 -26.15
C LEU A 10 0.25 -19.03 -25.03
N PHE A 11 -0.45 -20.01 -24.43
CA PHE A 11 -1.41 -19.77 -23.34
C PHE A 11 -0.75 -19.66 -21.95
N VAL A 12 0.48 -20.17 -21.78
CA VAL A 12 1.18 -20.19 -20.47
C VAL A 12 1.91 -18.86 -20.17
N LEU A 13 2.13 -18.01 -21.17
CA LEU A 13 2.81 -16.73 -21.01
C LEU A 13 1.91 -15.58 -20.52
N PHE A 14 0.59 -15.78 -20.46
CA PHE A 14 -0.33 -14.86 -19.75
C PHE A 14 -0.35 -15.15 -18.24
N SER A 15 0.84 -15.27 -17.64
CA SER A 15 0.97 -15.26 -16.19
C SER A 15 0.70 -13.84 -15.70
N VAL A 16 -0.47 -13.68 -15.10
CA VAL A 16 -1.05 -12.45 -14.54
C VAL A 16 0.00 -11.66 -13.76
N THR A 17 0.56 -10.60 -14.35
CA THR A 17 1.39 -9.64 -13.62
C THR A 17 0.45 -8.80 -12.76
N SER A 18 0.29 -9.19 -11.49
CA SER A 18 -0.39 -8.34 -10.52
C SER A 18 0.40 -7.04 -10.41
N ALA A 19 -0.16 -5.94 -10.92
CA ALA A 19 0.44 -4.62 -10.88
C ALA A 19 0.70 -4.23 -9.41
N ARG A 20 1.95 -4.35 -8.98
CA ARG A 20 2.38 -3.91 -7.65
C ARG A 20 2.46 -2.40 -7.68
N SER A 21 1.61 -1.74 -6.89
CA SER A 21 1.70 -0.30 -6.70
C SER A 21 2.84 -0.02 -5.72
N PHE A 22 3.94 0.52 -6.23
CA PHE A 22 5.09 0.93 -5.44
C PHE A 22 5.02 2.44 -5.16
N VAL A 23 5.17 2.82 -3.90
CA VAL A 23 5.31 4.23 -3.52
C VAL A 23 6.75 4.66 -3.81
N THR A 24 6.91 5.58 -4.77
CA THR A 24 8.24 6.03 -5.25
C THR A 24 8.82 7.18 -4.42
N THR A 25 8.01 7.78 -3.53
CA THR A 25 8.46 8.85 -2.63
C THR A 25 9.32 8.28 -1.51
N ARG A 26 10.26 9.07 -0.97
CA ARG A 26 11.01 8.70 0.23
C ARG A 26 10.15 8.96 1.46
N PRO A 27 10.21 8.12 2.50
CA PRO A 27 9.54 8.41 3.76
C PRO A 27 10.24 9.57 4.47
N GLY A 28 9.45 10.39 5.17
CA GLY A 28 9.92 11.57 5.90
C GLY A 28 9.25 11.72 7.27
N PRO A 29 9.75 12.63 8.11
CA PRO A 29 9.07 13.02 9.33
C PRO A 29 7.72 13.66 9.00
N VAL A 30 6.72 13.42 9.86
CA VAL A 30 5.37 13.97 9.72
C VAL A 30 5.08 14.87 10.91
N ASP A 31 5.23 16.17 10.69
CA ASP A 31 5.07 17.17 11.74
C ASP A 31 3.60 17.29 12.16
N SER A 32 3.37 17.39 13.46
CA SER A 32 2.03 17.61 14.05
C SER A 32 0.96 16.56 13.68
N PHE A 33 1.37 15.35 13.25
CA PHE A 33 0.43 14.28 12.95
C PHE A 33 -0.25 13.77 14.23
N LEU A 34 -1.58 13.83 14.23
CA LEU A 34 -2.44 13.30 15.27
C LEU A 34 -3.42 12.32 14.62
N PRO A 35 -3.33 11.01 14.91
CA PRO A 35 -4.30 10.04 14.43
C PRO A 35 -5.72 10.41 14.87
N LYS A 36 -6.65 10.38 13.93
CA LYS A 36 -8.08 10.64 14.07
C LYS A 36 -8.89 9.51 13.41
N PRO A 37 -8.85 8.28 13.94
CA PRO A 37 -9.61 7.17 13.38
C PRO A 37 -11.11 7.46 13.47
N LYS A 38 -11.82 7.38 12.33
CA LYS A 38 -13.27 7.58 12.26
C LYS A 38 -13.96 6.24 12.02
N LEU A 39 -14.64 5.73 13.05
CA LEU A 39 -15.39 4.47 12.95
C LEU A 39 -16.90 4.68 12.98
N GLU A 40 -17.38 5.79 13.56
CA GLU A 40 -18.80 6.06 13.71
C GLU A 40 -19.49 6.21 12.35
N GLY A 41 -20.51 5.37 12.10
CA GLY A 41 -21.24 5.30 10.84
C GLY A 41 -20.47 4.70 9.65
N ALA A 42 -19.21 4.28 9.84
CA ALA A 42 -18.41 3.67 8.79
C ALA A 42 -18.63 2.15 8.72
N LYS A 43 -18.61 1.60 7.50
CA LYS A 43 -18.52 0.14 7.31
C LYS A 43 -17.17 -0.35 7.83
N VAL A 44 -17.17 -1.47 8.56
CA VAL A 44 -15.96 -2.09 9.11
C VAL A 44 -15.36 -3.07 8.10
N CYS A 45 -14.05 -2.95 7.87
CA CYS A 45 -13.25 -3.85 7.04
C CYS A 45 -12.07 -4.42 7.86
N SER A 46 -11.53 -5.54 7.37
CA SER A 46 -10.34 -6.20 7.93
C SER A 46 -9.17 -6.04 6.99
N TYR A 47 -8.02 -5.69 7.56
CA TYR A 47 -6.75 -5.45 6.89
C TYR A 47 -5.70 -6.41 7.44
N THR A 48 -4.88 -6.96 6.55
CA THR A 48 -3.65 -7.65 6.93
C THR A 48 -2.47 -6.73 6.67
N VAL A 49 -1.71 -6.45 7.73
CA VAL A 49 -0.49 -5.64 7.70
C VAL A 49 0.69 -6.57 7.97
N ILE A 50 1.60 -6.65 7.01
CA ILE A 50 2.85 -7.41 7.14
C ILE A 50 3.99 -6.42 7.24
N ILE A 51 4.73 -6.48 8.34
CA ILE A 51 5.90 -5.63 8.59
C ILE A 51 7.14 -6.51 8.49
N LYS A 52 8.01 -6.21 7.53
CA LYS A 52 9.31 -6.89 7.41
C LYS A 52 10.38 -6.06 8.09
N THR A 53 11.08 -6.65 9.05
CA THR A 53 12.23 -6.00 9.71
C THR A 53 13.50 -6.26 8.89
N SER A 54 14.30 -5.22 8.69
CA SER A 54 15.54 -5.31 7.91
C SER A 54 16.55 -6.25 8.58
N CYS A 55 17.32 -6.99 7.77
CA CYS A 55 18.47 -7.73 8.27
C CYS A 55 19.59 -6.86 8.85
N SER A 56 19.57 -5.57 8.53
CA SER A 56 20.47 -4.56 9.11
C SER A 56 19.88 -3.84 10.33
N SER A 57 18.75 -4.32 10.86
CA SER A 57 18.16 -3.83 12.12
C SER A 57 18.92 -4.40 13.34
N VAL A 58 18.61 -3.86 14.52
CA VAL A 58 18.96 -4.48 15.81
C VAL A 58 18.40 -5.90 15.92
N SER A 59 18.96 -6.73 16.81
CA SER A 59 18.56 -8.14 16.95
C SER A 59 17.07 -8.31 17.25
N TYR A 60 16.56 -7.50 18.16
CA TYR A 60 15.15 -7.32 18.47
C TYR A 60 14.98 -5.92 19.07
N THR A 61 13.75 -5.40 19.11
CA THR A 61 13.44 -4.11 19.74
C THR A 61 12.32 -4.29 20.75
N ARG A 62 12.42 -3.63 21.90
CA ARG A 62 11.35 -3.51 22.91
C ARG A 62 10.64 -2.16 22.80
N ASP A 63 11.02 -1.36 21.81
CA ASP A 63 10.40 -0.06 21.58
C ASP A 63 8.93 -0.25 21.19
N LYS A 64 8.09 0.66 21.66
CA LYS A 64 6.67 0.66 21.29
C LYS A 64 6.55 1.11 19.85
N ILE A 65 5.90 0.29 19.02
CA ILE A 65 5.65 0.61 17.61
C ILE A 65 4.17 0.89 17.41
N SER A 66 3.84 2.09 16.95
CA SER A 66 2.49 2.45 16.50
C SER A 66 2.45 2.54 14.98
N VAL A 67 1.29 2.28 14.40
CA VAL A 67 1.04 2.43 12.96
C VAL A 67 -0.25 3.22 12.73
N ALA A 68 -0.22 4.12 11.74
CA ALA A 68 -1.40 4.77 11.20
C ALA A 68 -1.37 4.68 9.66
N PHE A 69 -2.49 4.37 9.03
CA PHE A 69 -2.62 4.35 7.57
C PHE A 69 -4.05 4.69 7.17
N GLY A 70 -4.21 5.21 5.96
CA GLY A 70 -5.53 5.63 5.48
C GLY A 70 -5.57 5.99 4.01
N ASP A 71 -6.74 6.50 3.61
CA ASP A 71 -7.04 6.85 2.22
C ASP A 71 -7.34 8.35 2.02
N VAL A 72 -7.50 8.72 0.74
CA VAL A 72 -7.79 10.11 0.31
C VAL A 72 -9.12 10.66 0.83
N TYR A 73 -9.99 9.80 1.39
CA TYR A 73 -11.33 10.15 1.86
C TYR A 73 -11.37 10.36 3.38
N GLY A 74 -10.22 10.26 4.06
CA GLY A 74 -10.14 10.43 5.50
C GLY A 74 -10.54 9.18 6.29
N ASN A 75 -10.63 8.01 5.66
CA ASN A 75 -10.73 6.74 6.39
C ASN A 75 -9.33 6.43 6.95
N GLU A 76 -9.24 6.26 8.27
CA GLU A 76 -7.97 6.01 8.95
C GLU A 76 -8.08 4.82 9.91
N VAL A 77 -7.03 3.99 9.92
CA VAL A 77 -6.74 3.00 10.94
C VAL A 77 -5.56 3.50 11.77
N PHE A 78 -5.67 3.40 13.09
CA PHE A 78 -4.59 3.66 14.02
C PHE A 78 -4.48 2.54 15.04
N VAL A 79 -3.27 2.00 15.21
CA VAL A 79 -2.94 1.05 16.26
C VAL A 79 -1.83 1.63 17.12
N LYS A 80 -2.16 1.89 18.39
CA LYS A 80 -1.25 2.52 19.35
C LYS A 80 -0.02 1.67 19.65
N ARG A 81 -0.17 0.35 19.64
CA ARG A 81 0.91 -0.59 19.98
C ARG A 81 0.72 -1.91 19.23
N LEU A 82 1.67 -2.23 18.35
CA LEU A 82 1.68 -3.47 17.58
C LEU A 82 2.42 -4.61 18.30
N ASP A 83 3.39 -4.29 19.17
CA ASP A 83 4.09 -5.30 19.95
C ASP A 83 3.17 -5.89 21.03
N ASP A 84 2.90 -7.20 20.94
CA ASP A 84 2.42 -7.99 22.07
C ASP A 84 3.67 -8.35 22.90
N PRO A 85 3.70 -8.08 24.22
CA PRO A 85 4.83 -8.46 25.08
C PRO A 85 5.26 -9.92 24.98
N LYS A 86 4.38 -10.82 24.51
CA LYS A 86 4.66 -12.25 24.31
C LYS A 86 5.10 -12.60 22.89
N SER A 87 4.87 -11.74 21.91
CA SER A 87 5.35 -11.97 20.55
C SER A 87 6.78 -11.45 20.47
N ARG A 88 7.70 -12.28 20.00
CA ARG A 88 9.06 -11.85 19.62
C ARG A 88 8.97 -11.01 18.33
N ALA A 89 8.16 -9.95 18.37
CA ALA A 89 7.90 -9.08 17.25
C ALA A 89 9.17 -8.29 16.92
N PHE A 90 9.28 -7.92 15.65
CA PHE A 90 10.30 -7.00 15.15
C PHE A 90 11.74 -7.49 15.29
N GLU A 91 11.94 -8.82 15.29
CA GLU A 91 13.26 -9.44 15.20
C GLU A 91 13.95 -9.13 13.87
N ARG A 92 15.28 -9.08 13.88
CA ARG A 92 16.03 -8.90 12.64
C ARG A 92 15.71 -9.98 11.62
N CYS A 93 15.64 -9.59 10.36
CA CYS A 93 15.31 -10.48 9.24
C CYS A 93 13.96 -11.21 9.36
N SER A 94 13.04 -10.78 10.24
CA SER A 94 11.74 -11.43 10.40
C SER A 94 10.62 -10.67 9.68
N SER A 95 9.44 -11.27 9.64
CA SER A 95 8.20 -10.62 9.21
C SER A 95 7.08 -10.89 10.20
N ASP A 96 6.46 -9.83 10.69
CA ASP A 96 5.33 -9.87 11.62
C ASP A 96 4.03 -9.57 10.88
N THR A 97 2.97 -10.32 11.17
CA THR A 97 1.67 -10.19 10.50
C THR A 97 0.57 -9.83 11.49
N TYR A 98 -0.15 -8.75 11.18
CA TYR A 98 -1.22 -8.22 12.02
C TYR A 98 -2.54 -8.20 11.24
N LYS A 99 -3.61 -8.69 11.86
CA LYS A 99 -4.99 -8.51 11.38
C LYS A 99 -5.61 -7.35 12.15
N ILE A 100 -5.97 -6.27 11.45
CA ILE A 100 -6.45 -5.02 12.04
C ILE A 100 -7.80 -4.67 11.41
N THR A 101 -8.75 -4.22 12.23
CA THR A 101 -10.05 -3.73 11.77
C THR A 101 -10.10 -2.21 11.76
N GLY A 102 -10.93 -1.65 10.89
CA GLY A 102 -11.19 -0.22 10.82
C GLY A 102 -12.18 0.16 9.73
N PRO A 103 -12.34 1.46 9.44
CA PRO A 103 -13.22 1.92 8.38
C PRO A 103 -12.78 1.37 7.02
N CYS A 104 -13.73 0.98 6.18
CA CYS A 104 -13.46 0.51 4.83
C CYS A 104 -12.87 1.61 3.94
N MET A 105 -11.57 1.54 3.72
CA MET A 105 -10.83 2.33 2.73
C MET A 105 -11.02 1.83 1.30
N ARG A 106 -10.80 2.72 0.32
CA ARG A 106 -10.72 2.36 -1.11
C ARG A 106 -9.30 2.06 -1.58
N ASP A 107 -8.39 3.01 -1.36
CA ASP A 107 -7.00 2.95 -1.80
C ASP A 107 -6.13 3.52 -0.66
N VAL A 108 -5.29 2.69 -0.03
CA VAL A 108 -4.37 3.18 1.01
C VAL A 108 -3.30 4.04 0.36
N CYS A 109 -3.19 5.30 0.77
CA CYS A 109 -2.33 6.29 0.14
C CYS A 109 -1.35 6.97 1.09
N TYR A 110 -1.46 6.74 2.39
CA TYR A 110 -0.44 7.14 3.35
C TYR A 110 -0.22 6.04 4.39
N LEU A 111 0.96 6.04 4.99
CA LEU A 111 1.32 5.15 6.09
C LEU A 111 2.40 5.81 6.93
N HIS A 112 2.14 5.97 8.22
CA HIS A 112 3.07 6.50 9.21
C HIS A 112 3.35 5.46 10.29
N LEU A 113 4.62 5.38 10.71
CA LEU A 113 5.08 4.59 11.85
C LEU A 113 5.58 5.53 12.94
N LEU A 114 5.38 5.15 14.19
CA LEU A 114 5.95 5.83 15.35
C LEU A 114 6.71 4.81 16.20
N ARG A 115 8.00 5.06 16.42
CA ARG A 115 8.83 4.29 17.35
C ARG A 115 9.01 5.09 18.64
N GLN A 116 8.80 4.46 19.78
CA GLN A 116 9.09 5.05 21.09
C GLN A 116 9.93 4.12 21.96
N GLY A 117 11.15 4.53 22.26
CA GLY A 117 12.08 3.81 23.13
C GLY A 117 13.55 4.03 22.74
N SER A 118 14.43 3.22 23.32
CA SER A 118 15.88 3.36 23.23
C SER A 118 16.56 2.33 22.34
N ASP A 119 15.91 1.22 22.02
CA ASP A 119 16.56 0.10 21.34
C ASP A 119 16.85 0.42 19.86
N GLY A 120 15.99 1.23 19.23
CA GLY A 120 16.04 1.49 17.80
C GLY A 120 15.36 0.38 17.01
N TRP A 121 14.99 0.68 15.76
CA TRP A 121 14.37 -0.29 14.87
C TRP A 121 14.43 0.18 13.42
N LYS A 122 14.69 -0.76 12.50
CA LYS A 122 14.77 -0.53 11.06
C LYS A 122 13.78 -1.44 10.31
N PRO A 123 12.56 -0.96 10.00
CA PRO A 123 11.67 -1.66 9.09
C PRO A 123 12.25 -1.65 7.67
N GLU A 124 12.19 -2.78 6.98
CA GLU A 124 12.49 -2.85 5.55
C GLU A 124 11.29 -2.33 4.75
N ASN A 125 10.12 -2.93 4.96
CA ASN A 125 8.88 -2.51 4.31
C ASN A 125 7.64 -2.88 5.13
N VAL A 126 6.53 -2.20 4.82
CA VAL A 126 5.19 -2.53 5.32
C VAL A 126 4.27 -2.79 4.14
N LYS A 127 3.69 -3.99 4.08
CA LYS A 127 2.70 -4.39 3.07
C LYS A 127 1.32 -4.44 3.70
N ILE A 128 0.35 -3.79 3.05
CA ILE A 128 -1.05 -3.77 3.49
C ILE A 128 -1.91 -4.36 2.38
N TYR A 129 -2.88 -5.21 2.75
CA TYR A 129 -3.94 -5.67 1.87
C TYR A 129 -5.20 -6.02 2.66
N GLY A 130 -6.33 -6.09 1.98
CA GLY A 130 -7.62 -6.44 2.57
C GLY A 130 -8.61 -6.82 1.48
N SER A 131 -9.79 -7.30 1.84
CA SER A 131 -10.82 -7.66 0.85
C SER A 131 -11.35 -6.47 0.07
N SER A 132 -11.24 -5.26 0.62
CA SER A 132 -11.75 -4.01 0.03
C SER A 132 -10.71 -3.16 -0.68
N ILE A 133 -9.42 -3.53 -0.61
CA ILE A 133 -8.32 -2.70 -1.13
C ILE A 133 -7.33 -3.52 -1.95
N ARG A 134 -6.67 -2.87 -2.92
CA ARG A 134 -5.49 -3.46 -3.57
C ARG A 134 -4.33 -3.50 -2.59
N SER A 135 -3.43 -4.47 -2.79
CA SER A 135 -2.22 -4.53 -1.97
C SER A 135 -1.29 -3.37 -2.29
N VAL A 136 -0.78 -2.71 -1.25
CA VAL A 136 0.23 -1.65 -1.34
C VAL A 136 1.42 -1.99 -0.45
N THR A 137 2.63 -1.59 -0.86
CA THR A 137 3.86 -1.78 -0.09
C THR A 137 4.63 -0.47 0.04
N PHE A 138 5.00 -0.12 1.27
CA PHE A 138 5.77 1.06 1.65
C PHE A 138 7.18 0.66 2.09
N TYR A 139 8.23 1.21 1.46
CA TYR A 139 9.63 0.79 1.67
C TYR A 139 10.41 1.80 2.52
N PHE A 140 10.65 1.48 3.78
CA PHE A 140 11.36 2.36 4.71
C PHE A 140 12.88 2.21 4.62
N ASN A 141 13.36 0.99 4.89
CA ASN A 141 14.76 0.59 4.94
C ASN A 141 15.73 1.61 5.60
N LEU A 142 15.29 2.25 6.68
CA LEU A 142 16.06 3.19 7.51
C LEU A 142 15.68 3.06 8.98
N PHE A 143 16.56 3.50 9.89
CA PHE A 143 16.25 3.52 11.33
C PHE A 143 15.25 4.63 11.62
N LEU A 144 14.14 4.29 12.28
CA LEU A 144 13.13 5.29 12.64
C LEU A 144 13.62 6.18 13.79
N PRO A 145 13.40 7.50 13.72
CA PRO A 145 13.66 8.41 14.85
C PRO A 145 12.79 8.04 16.06
N ASN A 146 13.26 8.41 17.25
CA ASN A 146 12.49 8.21 18.48
C ASN A 146 11.43 9.32 18.62
N GLY A 147 10.18 8.95 18.89
CA GLY A 147 9.12 9.90 19.25
C GLY A 147 8.60 10.77 18.11
N VAL A 148 8.95 10.46 16.86
CA VAL A 148 8.52 11.23 15.68
C VAL A 148 7.76 10.29 14.74
N TRP A 149 6.57 10.72 14.30
CA TRP A 149 5.84 10.03 13.23
C TRP A 149 6.63 10.13 11.93
N TYR A 150 6.84 9.00 11.26
CA TYR A 150 7.68 8.91 10.08
C TYR A 150 7.02 8.02 9.03
N GLY A 151 6.97 8.45 7.77
CA GLY A 151 6.31 7.67 6.74
C GLY A 151 6.05 8.40 5.44
N PHE A 152 4.99 7.97 4.76
CA PHE A 152 4.63 8.39 3.41
C PHE A 152 3.24 9.01 3.41
N ASP A 153 3.08 10.11 2.66
CA ASP A 153 1.79 10.62 2.22
C ASP A 153 1.84 10.88 0.72
N VAL A 154 1.11 10.08 -0.05
CA VAL A 154 0.99 10.22 -1.52
C VAL A 154 -0.45 10.36 -1.97
N CYS A 155 -1.34 10.74 -1.06
CA CYS A 155 -2.77 10.88 -1.33
C CYS A 155 -3.06 11.89 -2.46
N ASN A 156 -2.29 12.98 -2.53
CA ASN A 156 -2.42 13.98 -3.59
C ASN A 156 -1.88 13.50 -4.96
N GLY A 157 -0.87 12.63 -4.97
CA GLY A 157 -0.30 12.08 -6.22
C GLY A 157 -1.25 11.08 -6.90
N LEU A 158 -2.02 10.34 -6.12
CA LEU A 158 -3.01 9.38 -6.62
C LEU A 158 -4.30 10.05 -7.14
N ALA A 159 -4.61 11.26 -6.68
CA ALA A 159 -5.70 12.08 -7.22
C ALA A 159 -5.40 12.52 -8.67
N ASN A 160 -4.16 12.93 -8.94
CA ASN A 160 -3.72 13.39 -10.28
C ASN A 160 -3.37 12.24 -11.24
N GLY A 161 -3.08 11.04 -10.75
CA GLY A 161 -2.87 9.86 -11.60
C GLY A 161 -4.16 9.31 -12.23
N LYS A 162 -5.32 9.59 -11.63
CA LYS A 162 -6.64 9.18 -12.15
C LYS A 162 -7.15 10.10 -13.28
N SER A 163 -6.66 11.34 -13.40
CA SER A 163 -7.06 12.25 -14.48
C SER A 163 -6.37 11.99 -15.82
N SER A 164 -5.24 11.25 -15.81
CA SER A 164 -4.43 11.01 -17.02
C SER A 164 -4.65 9.65 -17.66
N GLN A 165 -5.59 8.84 -17.15
CA GLN A 165 -5.92 7.49 -17.65
C GLN A 165 -7.34 7.36 -18.21
N SER A 166 -8.06 8.47 -18.43
CA SER A 166 -9.37 8.48 -19.10
C SER A 166 -9.34 9.28 -20.41
N SER A 167 -8.45 8.92 -21.34
CA SER A 167 -8.47 9.46 -22.72
C SER A 167 -7.82 8.49 -23.71
N ALA A 168 -8.16 7.20 -23.63
CA ALA A 168 -7.89 6.28 -24.73
C ALA A 168 -8.77 5.03 -24.59
N SER A 169 -10.05 5.14 -24.96
CA SER A 169 -10.72 4.04 -25.64
C SER A 169 -11.99 4.50 -26.34
N ASP A 170 -11.98 4.23 -27.64
CA ASP A 170 -13.11 3.76 -28.43
C ASP A 170 -14.10 4.77 -29.01
N LYS A 171 -13.99 4.95 -30.33
CA LYS A 171 -15.14 5.25 -31.18
C LYS A 171 -15.00 4.51 -32.51
N SER A 172 -15.26 3.20 -32.49
CA SER A 172 -15.71 2.48 -33.67
C SER A 172 -17.18 2.82 -33.95
N SER A 173 -17.45 3.49 -35.09
CA SER A 173 -18.77 3.54 -35.75
C SER A 173 -18.60 4.11 -37.17
N GLN A 174 -18.51 3.24 -38.18
CA GLN A 174 -19.00 3.54 -39.53
C GLN A 174 -20.55 3.40 -39.51
N PRO A 175 -21.34 4.15 -40.31
CA PRO A 175 -21.47 3.84 -41.75
C PRO A 175 -21.93 4.98 -42.72
N ILE A 176 -22.04 4.60 -44.01
CA ILE A 176 -22.88 5.11 -45.14
C ILE A 176 -22.46 6.35 -45.98
N ILE A 177 -21.98 6.03 -47.19
CA ILE A 177 -22.23 6.58 -48.56
C ILE A 177 -22.99 7.93 -48.70
N ALA A 178 -22.35 8.90 -49.38
CA ALA A 178 -23.00 9.78 -50.36
C ALA A 178 -21.97 10.38 -51.35
N SER A 179 -22.30 10.30 -52.63
CA SER A 179 -21.58 10.81 -53.80
C SER A 179 -21.88 12.31 -54.02
N VAL A 180 -20.89 13.14 -54.41
CA VAL A 180 -21.08 14.31 -55.29
C VAL A 180 -19.77 14.63 -56.03
N ALA A 181 -19.91 15.05 -57.30
CA ALA A 181 -18.90 15.30 -58.32
C ALA A 181 -18.33 16.74 -58.36
N ALA A 182 -17.41 16.94 -59.34
CA ALA A 182 -16.83 18.17 -59.90
C ALA A 182 -15.68 18.83 -59.09
N MET A 183 -14.55 19.23 -59.67
CA MET A 183 -14.16 19.54 -61.06
C MET A 183 -12.91 18.78 -61.50
#